data_AF-A0A550BZQ6-F1
#
_entry.id   AF-A0A550BZQ6-F1
#
_cell.length_a   1.000
_cell.length_b   1.000
_cell.length_c   1.000
_cell.angle_alpha   90.00
_cell.angle_beta   90.00
_cell.angle_gamma   90.00
#
_symmetry.space_group_name_H-M   'P 1'
#
loop_
_entity.id
_entity.type
_entity.pdbx_description
1 polymer ?
#
loop_
_entity_poly.entity_id
_entity_poly.type
_entity_poly.pdbx_seq_one_letter_code
_entity_poly.pdbx_strand_id
1 'polypeptide(L)' 'MNVLLTRCRLGMVIVTDRAFVQGAGQNILLAHLERHMRSRFWVSWRDVANGTAELPGFSKRRGNG' A
#
# COMPACT_ATOMS: atom_id res chain seq x y z
N MET A 1 -8.77 4.74 -13.56
CA MET A 1 -7.73 5.02 -12.54
C MET A 1 -6.34 5.33 -13.16
N ASN A 2 -6.24 5.65 -14.46
CA ASN A 2 -4.97 6.05 -15.10
C ASN A 2 -4.40 7.35 -14.48
N VAL A 3 -5.25 8.31 -14.14
CA VAL A 3 -4.84 9.60 -13.56
C VAL A 3 -4.27 9.44 -12.14
N LEU A 4 -4.85 8.58 -11.30
CA LEU A 4 -4.36 8.37 -9.93
C LEU A 4 -2.94 7.81 -9.95
N LEU A 5 -2.71 6.73 -10.71
CA LEU A 5 -1.43 6.01 -10.75
C LEU A 5 -0.29 6.79 -11.43
N THR A 6 -0.60 7.75 -12.31
CA THR A 6 0.40 8.47 -13.11
C THR A 6 0.77 9.85 -12.56
N ARG A 7 0.06 10.35 -11.54
CA ARG A 7 0.28 11.70 -10.97
C ARG A 7 1.23 11.72 -9.77
N CYS A 8 1.54 10.57 -9.18
CA CYS A 8 2.43 10.47 -8.03
C CYS A 8 3.91 10.39 -8.48
N ARG A 9 4.71 11.40 -8.14
CA ARG A 9 6.15 11.46 -8.52
C ARG A 9 7.08 10.69 -7.59
N LEU A 10 6.72 10.53 -6.31
CA LEU A 10 7.56 9.90 -5.27
C LEU A 10 7.05 8.54 -4.80
N GLY A 11 5.73 8.32 -4.89
CA GLY A 11 5.09 7.07 -4.49
C GLY A 11 3.62 7.29 -4.14
N MET A 12 2.86 6.20 -4.03
CA MET A 12 1.44 6.23 -3.70
C MET A 12 1.18 5.25 -2.55
N VAL A 13 0.44 5.70 -1.54
CA VAL A 13 -0.10 4.84 -0.49
C VAL A 13 -1.60 4.69 -0.74
N ILE A 14 -2.07 3.45 -0.82
CA ILE A 14 -3.48 3.12 -0.98
C ILE A 14 -3.96 2.43 0.30
N VAL A 15 -4.93 3.03 0.98
CA VAL A 15 -5.55 2.44 2.17
C VAL A 15 -6.78 1.66 1.71
N THR A 16 -6.76 0.35 1.95
CA THR A 16 -7.86 -0.56 1.60
C THR A 16 -7.90 -1.74 2.56
N ASP A 17 -9.05 -2.40 2.64
CA ASP A 17 -9.17 -3.68 3.31
C ASP A 17 -8.78 -4.84 2.39
N ARG A 18 -8.07 -5.83 2.94
CA ARG A 18 -7.58 -6.98 2.16
C ARG A 18 -8.70 -7.95 1.82
N ALA A 19 -9.65 -8.16 2.73
CA ALA A 19 -10.78 -9.05 2.50
C ALA A 19 -11.71 -8.49 1.41
N PHE A 20 -11.90 -7.17 1.37
CA PHE A 20 -12.62 -6.51 0.29
C PHE A 20 -11.96 -6.75 -1.08
N VAL A 21 -10.64 -6.52 -1.19
CA VAL A 21 -9.90 -6.69 -2.46
C VAL A 21 -9.88 -8.13 -2.94
N GLN A 22 -9.84 -9.09 -2.01
CA GLN A 22 -9.88 -10.52 -2.33
C GLN A 22 -11.31 -11.05 -2.57
N GLY A 23 -12.34 -10.34 -2.09
CA GLY A 23 -13.74 -10.71 -2.20
C GLY A 23 -14.49 -9.85 -3.21
N ALA A 24 -15.43 -9.03 -2.73
CA ALA A 24 -16.33 -8.23 -3.57
C ALA A 24 -15.61 -7.29 -4.54
N GLY A 25 -14.41 -6.84 -4.20
CA GLY A 25 -13.57 -5.96 -5.01
C GLY A 25 -12.65 -6.68 -6.01
N GLN A 26 -12.73 -8.01 -6.18
CA GLN A 26 -11.73 -8.78 -6.93
C GLN A 26 -11.52 -8.39 -8.40
N ASN A 27 -12.49 -7.70 -9.00
CA ASN A 27 -12.45 -7.28 -10.41
C ASN A 27 -12.03 -5.81 -10.59
N ILE A 28 -11.75 -5.09 -9.50
CA ILE A 28 -11.28 -3.71 -9.59
C ILE A 28 -9.77 -3.68 -9.88
N LEU A 29 -9.28 -2.57 -10.42
CA LEU A 29 -7.87 -2.41 -10.76
C LEU A 29 -6.93 -2.71 -9.58
N LEU A 30 -7.34 -2.35 -8.36
CA LEU A 30 -6.54 -2.59 -7.15
C LEU A 30 -6.33 -4.08 -6.87
N ALA A 31 -7.33 -4.92 -7.13
CA ALA A 31 -7.21 -6.37 -7.01
C ALA A 31 -6.29 -6.96 -8.08
N HIS A 32 -6.36 -6.43 -9.30
CA HIS A 32 -5.41 -6.83 -10.36
C HIS A 32 -3.97 -6.41 -10.02
N LEU A 33 -3.79 -5.22 -9.44
CA LEU A 33 -2.50 -4.73 -8.98
C LEU A 33 -1.94 -5.58 -7.83
N GLU A 34 -2.78 -5.96 -6.87
CA GLU A 34 -2.41 -6.85 -5.76
C GLU A 34 -1.91 -8.21 -6.27
N ARG A 35 -2.65 -8.82 -7.21
CA ARG A 35 -2.26 -10.07 -7.87
C ARG A 35 -0.96 -9.94 -8.65
N HIS A 36 -0.79 -8.84 -9.39
CA HIS A 36 0.43 -8.57 -10.16
C HIS A 36 1.66 -8.41 -9.27
N MET A 37 1.50 -7.72 -8.13
CA MET A 37 2.60 -7.43 -7.19
C MET A 37 2.82 -8.51 -6.13
N ARG A 38 2.00 -9.57 -6.11
CA ARG A 38 2.12 -10.74 -5.19
C ARG A 38 2.27 -10.35 -3.72
N SER A 39 1.45 -9.39 -3.27
CA SER A 39 1.41 -8.90 -1.88
C SER A 39 2.72 -8.28 -1.33
N ARG A 40 3.75 -8.02 -2.16
CA ARG A 40 5.03 -7.42 -1.71
C ARG A 40 4.89 -6.05 -1.05
N PHE A 41 3.77 -5.35 -1.29
CA PHE A 41 3.55 -3.98 -0.84
C PHE A 41 2.37 -3.85 0.13
N TRP A 42 1.88 -4.97 0.70
CA TRP A 42 0.83 -4.91 1.71
C TRP A 42 1.44 -4.60 3.07
N VAL A 43 1.04 -3.48 3.65
CA VAL A 43 1.49 -3.04 4.97
C VAL A 43 0.31 -3.08 5.93
N SER A 44 0.51 -3.64 7.12
CA SER A 44 -0.53 -3.63 8.16
C SER A 44 -0.69 -2.21 8.70
N TRP A 45 -1.93 -1.80 8.97
CA TRP A 45 -2.19 -0.53 9.66
C TRP A 45 -1.48 -0.45 11.02
N ARG A 46 -1.25 -1.59 11.68
CA ARG A 46 -0.51 -1.65 12.95
C ARG A 46 0.95 -1.21 12.78
N ASP A 47 1.60 -1.60 11.68
CA ASP A 47 2.97 -1.20 11.39
C ASP A 47 3.07 0.30 11.09
N VAL A 48 2.02 0.85 10.47
CA VAL A 48 1.91 2.29 10.26
C VAL A 48 1.73 3.03 11.59
N ALA A 49 0.83 2.55 12.46
CA ALA A 49 0.59 3.13 13.78
C ALA A 49 1.84 3.07 14.69
N ASN A 50 2.63 1.99 14.57
CA ASN A 50 3.87 1.80 15.32
C ASN A 50 5.07 2.54 14.69
N GLY A 51 4.90 3.19 13.54
CA GLY A 51 5.99 3.86 12.82
C GLY A 51 7.07 2.90 12.28
N THR A 52 6.76 1.60 12.18
CA THR A 52 7.66 0.56 11.70
C THR A 52 7.47 0.24 10.22
N ALA A 53 6.38 0.74 9.62
CA ALA A 53 6.09 0.59 8.20
C ALA A 53 7.11 1.31 7.31
N GLU A 54 7.54 0.64 6.25
CA GLU A 54 8.31 1.24 5.16
C GLU A 54 7.33 1.87 4.16
N LEU A 55 7.25 3.21 4.16
CA LEU A 55 6.33 3.97 3.31
C LEU A 55 7.12 4.84 2.33
N PRO A 56 6.60 5.08 1.10
CA PRO A 56 7.25 5.96 0.14
C PRO A 56 7.44 7.37 0.72
N GLY A 57 8.66 7.88 0.68
CA GLY A 57 9.01 9.19 1.23
C GLY A 57 9.23 9.23 2.75
N PHE A 58 9.03 8.12 3.46
CA PHE A 58 9.35 7.98 4.88
C PHE A 58 10.46 6.95 5.06
N SER A 59 11.68 7.42 5.30
CA SER A 59 12.73 6.55 5.83
C SER A 59 12.40 6.20 7.27
N LYS A 60 12.46 4.91 7.60
CA LYS A 60 12.36 4.36 8.96
C LYS A 60 13.16 5.27 9.89
N ARG A 61 12.49 5.94 10.85
CA ARG A 61 13.20 6.72 11.87
C ARG A 61 14.07 5.72 12.61
N ARG A 62 15.38 5.72 12.32
CA ARG A 62 16.36 4.94 13.04
C ARG A 62 16.33 5.48 14.47
N GLY A 63 15.62 4.79 15.35
CA GLY A 63 15.56 5.13 16.77
C GLY A 63 16.98 5.18 17.30
N ASN A 64 17.38 6.37 17.77
CA ASN A 64 18.55 6.53 18.60
C ASN A 64 18.03 6.43 20.04
N GLY A 65 18.32 5.31 20.69
CA GLY A 65 17.89 4.98 22.05
C GLY A 65 18.44 3.61 22.42
#